data_AF-A0A922CZR6-F1
#
_entry.id   AF-A0A922CZR6-F1
#
_cell.length_a   1.000
_cell.length_b   1.000
_cell.length_c   1.000
_cell.angle_alpha   90.00
_cell.angle_beta   90.00
_cell.angle_gamma   90.00
#
_symmetry.space_group_name_H-M   'P 1'
#
loop_
_entity.id
_entity.type
_entity.pdbx_description
1 polymer ?
#
loop_
_entity_poly.entity_id
_entity_poly.type
_entity_poly.pdbx_seq_one_letter_code
_entity_poly.pdbx_strand_id
1 'polypeptide(L)'
;MMLGVWYVIQKTSTASHCITYNFTKSEEPGKYNLEQVSQHFILGLTPLKHDYRYSGVLSVPDPSVPARMKVRFPLSVAGSASYTILGTDYSTYAAIFTCQKLAFAHRRSATILSRTKELDRMFVDK
;
A
#
# COMPACT_ATOMS: atom_id res chain seq x y z
N MET A 1 1.58 15.72 1.32
CA MET A 1 0.56 14.94 0.57
C MET A 1 1.12 13.55 0.22
N MET A 2 0.30 12.50 0.23
CA MET A 2 0.75 11.11 -0.03
C MET A 2 1.14 10.79 -1.48
N LEU A 3 0.91 11.70 -2.42
CA LEU A 3 1.19 11.47 -3.84
C LEU A 3 2.67 11.11 -4.10
N GLY A 4 2.88 10.38 -5.18
CA GLY A 4 4.17 9.91 -5.65
C GLY A 4 4.56 8.53 -5.08
N VAL A 5 5.83 8.20 -5.28
CA VAL A 5 6.40 6.90 -4.93
C VAL A 5 6.79 6.85 -3.45
N TRP A 6 6.58 5.69 -2.86
CA TRP A 6 6.96 5.29 -1.52
C TRP A 6 7.55 3.89 -1.53
N TYR A 7 8.63 3.68 -0.80
CA TYR A 7 9.30 2.40 -0.62
C TYR A 7 8.78 1.72 0.64
N VAL A 8 8.46 0.44 0.54
CA VAL A 8 8.06 -0.35 1.71
C VAL A 8 9.29 -0.74 2.50
N ILE A 9 9.37 -0.28 3.76
CA ILE A 9 10.45 -0.61 4.69
C ILE A 9 10.10 -1.86 5.48
N GLN A 10 8.88 -1.95 5.97
CA GLN A 10 8.35 -3.13 6.65
C GLN A 10 6.90 -3.37 6.25
N LYS A 11 6.51 -4.63 6.10
CA LYS A 11 5.12 -5.01 5.84
C LYS A 11 4.84 -6.36 6.46
N THR A 12 3.76 -6.45 7.25
CA THR A 12 3.35 -7.72 7.84
C THR A 12 2.59 -8.58 6.83
N SER A 13 2.64 -9.90 7.01
CA SER A 13 1.85 -10.86 6.24
C SER A 13 2.06 -10.78 4.70
N THR A 14 3.31 -10.57 4.28
CA THR A 14 3.76 -10.64 2.89
C THR A 14 5.08 -11.41 2.80
N ALA A 15 5.28 -12.17 1.72
CA ALA A 15 6.56 -12.78 1.35
C ALA A 15 7.27 -12.01 0.22
N SER A 16 6.67 -10.91 -0.25
CA SER A 16 7.20 -10.13 -1.35
C SER A 16 8.27 -9.16 -0.86
N HIS A 17 9.28 -8.93 -1.69
CA HIS A 17 10.38 -8.00 -1.43
C HIS A 17 10.39 -6.87 -2.47
N CYS A 18 11.22 -5.84 -2.22
CA CYS A 18 11.38 -4.69 -3.11
C CYS A 18 10.04 -4.05 -3.50
N ILE A 19 9.15 -3.87 -2.51
CA ILE A 19 7.80 -3.39 -2.76
C ILE A 19 7.81 -1.85 -2.82
N THR A 20 7.18 -1.28 -3.83
CA THR A 20 6.94 0.16 -3.93
C THR A 20 5.46 0.45 -4.12
N TYR A 21 4.99 1.54 -3.52
CA TYR A 21 3.63 2.06 -3.68
C TYR A 21 3.72 3.40 -4.42
N ASN A 22 2.90 3.58 -5.43
CA ASN A 22 2.76 4.84 -6.13
C ASN A 22 1.32 5.35 -6.01
N PHE A 23 1.16 6.53 -5.42
CA PHE A 23 -0.13 7.18 -5.26
C PHE A 23 -0.27 8.30 -6.28
N THR A 24 -1.29 8.25 -7.13
CA THR A 24 -1.56 9.31 -8.11
C THR A 24 -2.97 9.85 -7.97
N LYS A 25 -3.19 11.09 -8.44
CA LYS A 25 -4.53 11.68 -8.47
C LYS A 25 -5.42 10.90 -9.44
N SER A 26 -6.68 10.73 -9.09
CA SER A 26 -7.72 10.34 -10.03
C SER A 26 -8.34 11.60 -10.66
N GLU A 27 -9.09 11.42 -11.74
CA GLU A 27 -9.94 12.47 -12.33
C GLU A 27 -11.11 12.83 -11.40
N GLU A 28 -11.56 11.86 -10.60
CA GLU A 28 -12.67 12.05 -9.67
C GLU A 28 -12.20 12.62 -8.32
N PRO A 29 -12.86 13.68 -7.81
CA PRO A 29 -12.58 14.22 -6.48
C PRO A 29 -12.71 13.16 -5.38
N GLY A 30 -11.77 13.15 -4.43
CA GLY A 30 -11.77 12.19 -3.32
C GLY A 30 -11.38 10.76 -3.69
N LYS A 31 -10.96 10.53 -4.94
CA LYS A 31 -10.37 9.27 -5.39
C LYS A 31 -8.90 9.41 -5.76
N TYR A 32 -8.14 8.35 -5.49
CA TYR A 32 -6.72 8.25 -5.81
C TYR A 32 -6.43 6.89 -6.41
N ASN A 33 -5.50 6.83 -7.36
CA ASN A 33 -5.01 5.55 -7.86
C ASN A 33 -3.84 5.11 -6.99
N LEU A 34 -3.83 3.81 -6.66
CA LEU A 34 -2.76 3.14 -5.94
C LEU A 34 -2.19 2.05 -6.82
N GLU A 35 -0.90 2.12 -7.09
CA GLU A 35 -0.15 1.05 -7.76
C GLU A 35 0.89 0.48 -6.81
N GLN A 36 0.83 -0.82 -6.57
CA GLN A 36 1.85 -1.57 -5.86
C GLN A 36 2.66 -2.38 -6.87
N VAL A 37 3.98 -2.28 -6.81
CA VAL A 37 4.91 -3.13 -7.57
C VAL A 37 5.75 -3.92 -6.60
N SER A 38 5.98 -5.20 -6.87
CA SER A 38 6.91 -6.03 -6.10
C SER A 38 7.72 -6.94 -7.02
N GLN A 39 8.98 -7.16 -6.69
CA GLN A 39 9.80 -8.15 -7.39
C GLN A 39 9.53 -9.53 -6.77
N HIS A 40 9.23 -10.53 -7.60
CA HIS A 40 9.16 -11.91 -7.14
C HIS A 40 10.50 -12.61 -7.42
N PHE A 41 11.19 -13.06 -6.38
CA PHE A 41 12.31 -14.00 -6.52
C PHE A 41 11.73 -15.41 -6.65
N ILE A 42 11.24 -15.81 -7.82
CA ILE A 42 10.99 -17.24 -8.11
C ILE A 42 12.26 -17.81 -8.74
N LEU A 43 12.89 -18.74 -8.02
CA LEU A 43 13.82 -19.77 -8.47
C LEU A 43 14.18 -19.73 -9.98
N GLY A 44 15.31 -19.08 -10.29
CA GLY A 44 16.27 -19.27 -11.39
C GLY A 44 15.97 -20.05 -12.68
N LEU A 45 14.73 -20.23 -13.13
CA LEU A 45 14.41 -21.10 -14.28
C LEU A 45 13.83 -20.37 -15.49
N THR A 46 13.52 -19.07 -15.44
CA THR A 46 13.09 -18.32 -16.64
C THR A 46 13.54 -16.85 -16.63
N PRO A 47 13.91 -16.27 -17.79
CA PRO A 47 14.36 -14.87 -17.93
C PRO A 47 13.19 -13.86 -18.00
N LEU A 48 12.02 -14.23 -17.48
CA LEU A 48 10.85 -13.34 -17.46
C LEU A 48 10.99 -12.42 -16.24
N LYS A 49 10.97 -11.10 -16.45
CA LYS A 49 10.88 -10.11 -15.36
C LYS A 49 9.54 -10.31 -14.65
N HIS A 50 9.54 -10.98 -13.49
CA HIS A 50 8.33 -11.25 -12.71
C HIS A 50 8.04 -10.07 -11.77
N ASP A 51 7.73 -8.91 -12.37
CA ASP A 51 7.23 -7.74 -11.63
C ASP A 51 5.72 -7.92 -11.42
N TYR A 52 5.28 -8.27 -10.21
CA TYR A 52 3.84 -8.35 -9.91
C TYR A 52 3.32 -6.94 -9.63
N ARG A 53 2.38 -6.50 -10.47
CA ARG A 53 1.77 -5.18 -10.38
C ARG A 53 0.32 -5.30 -9.93
N TYR A 54 0.00 -4.59 -8.86
CA TYR A 54 -1.32 -4.60 -8.24
C TYR A 54 -1.87 -3.18 -8.17
N SER A 55 -2.84 -2.87 -9.02
CA SER A 55 -3.43 -1.53 -9.14
C SER A 55 -4.83 -1.51 -8.56
N GLY A 56 -5.14 -0.48 -7.78
CA GLY A 56 -6.44 -0.28 -7.15
C GLY A 56 -6.80 1.20 -7.05
N VAL A 57 -8.04 1.46 -6.62
CA VAL A 57 -8.56 2.81 -6.40
C VAL A 57 -8.83 2.98 -4.92
N LEU A 58 -8.25 4.02 -4.34
CA LEU A 58 -8.55 4.53 -3.01
C LEU A 58 -9.69 5.54 -3.10
N SER A 59 -10.68 5.42 -2.23
CA SER A 59 -11.73 6.43 -2.05
C SER A 59 -11.76 6.93 -0.61
N VAL A 60 -12.00 8.23 -0.44
CA VAL A 60 -12.23 8.88 0.85
C VAL A 60 -13.74 8.94 1.10
N PRO A 61 -14.32 8.03 1.92
CA PRO A 61 -15.76 8.01 2.17
C PRO A 61 -16.23 9.18 3.05
N ASP A 62 -15.37 9.70 3.93
CA ASP A 62 -15.68 10.79 4.84
C ASP A 62 -14.58 11.87 4.75
N PRO A 63 -14.88 13.03 4.15
CA PRO A 63 -13.92 14.13 4.02
C PRO A 63 -13.42 14.69 5.36
N SER A 64 -14.15 14.49 6.47
CA SER A 64 -13.71 14.93 7.80
C SER A 64 -12.61 14.05 8.38
N VAL A 65 -12.45 12.82 7.87
CA VAL A 65 -11.40 11.87 8.28
C VAL A 65 -10.68 11.30 7.04
N PRO A 66 -9.95 12.14 6.28
CA PRO A 66 -9.37 11.76 4.99
C PRO A 66 -8.31 10.65 5.07
N ALA A 67 -7.77 10.40 6.27
CA ALA A 67 -6.84 9.32 6.53
C ALA A 67 -7.48 7.92 6.46
N ARG A 68 -8.81 7.81 6.62
CA ARG A 68 -9.57 6.55 6.54
C ARG A 68 -10.16 6.39 5.16
N MET A 69 -9.51 5.57 4.34
CA MET A 69 -9.91 5.29 2.96
C MET A 69 -10.42 3.86 2.80
N LYS A 70 -11.04 3.59 1.65
CA LYS A 70 -11.32 2.24 1.16
C LYS A 70 -10.55 2.01 -0.12
N VAL A 71 -9.85 0.88 -0.21
CA VAL A 71 -9.19 0.44 -1.44
C VAL A 71 -10.05 -0.62 -2.13
N ARG A 72 -10.22 -0.48 -3.45
CA ARG A 72 -10.86 -1.47 -4.31
C ARG A 72 -9.92 -1.88 -5.43
N PHE A 73 -9.67 -3.18 -5.53
CA PHE A 73 -8.88 -3.76 -6.61
C PHE A 73 -9.83 -4.36 -7.64
N PRO A 74 -9.89 -3.85 -8.88
CA PRO A 74 -10.96 -4.17 -9.84
C PRO A 74 -11.06 -5.65 -10.22
N LEU A 75 -9.98 -6.42 -10.10
CA LEU A 75 -9.94 -7.86 -10.40
C LEU A 75 -10.07 -8.76 -9.15
N SER A 76 -10.29 -8.18 -7.97
CA SER A 76 -10.39 -8.95 -6.72
C SER A 76 -11.82 -9.38 -6.45
N VAL A 77 -12.08 -10.69 -6.51
CA VAL A 77 -13.33 -11.31 -6.02
C VAL A 77 -13.53 -11.10 -4.52
N ALA A 78 -12.47 -10.75 -3.79
CA ALA A 78 -12.46 -10.58 -2.34
C ALA A 78 -12.93 -9.18 -1.88
N GLY A 79 -13.46 -8.35 -2.78
CA GLY A 79 -14.11 -7.08 -2.44
C GLY A 79 -13.15 -5.93 -2.08
N SER A 80 -13.65 -4.99 -1.27
CA SER A 80 -12.89 -3.81 -0.82
C SER A 80 -12.19 -4.06 0.52
N ALA A 81 -11.10 -3.34 0.77
CA ALA A 81 -10.41 -3.33 2.05
C ALA A 81 -10.37 -1.93 2.65
N SER A 82 -10.38 -1.87 3.98
CA SER A 82 -10.07 -0.62 4.69
C SER A 82 -8.60 -0.28 4.52
N TYR A 83 -8.31 1.01 4.37
CA TYR A 83 -6.97 1.53 4.16
C TYR A 83 -6.82 2.80 4.99
N THR A 84 -6.09 2.71 6.09
CA THR A 84 -5.94 3.82 7.04
C THR A 84 -4.49 4.26 7.12
N ILE A 85 -4.24 5.55 6.95
CA ILE A 85 -2.95 6.16 7.28
C ILE A 85 -2.95 6.41 8.79
N LEU A 86 -2.14 5.67 9.53
CA LEU A 86 -2.02 5.81 10.99
C LEU A 86 -1.19 7.05 11.38
N GLY A 87 -0.20 7.40 10.56
CA GLY A 87 0.63 8.58 10.75
C GLY A 87 1.58 8.78 9.58
N THR A 88 1.88 10.03 9.26
CA THR A 88 2.83 10.38 8.20
C THR A 88 3.22 11.85 8.34
N ASP A 89 4.45 12.18 7.98
CA ASP A 89 4.90 13.57 7.77
C ASP A 89 4.93 13.94 6.28
N TYR A 90 4.40 13.05 5.43
CA TYR A 90 4.30 13.11 3.98
C TYR A 90 5.61 13.18 3.18
N SER A 91 6.74 13.39 3.85
CA SER A 91 8.03 13.72 3.25
C SER A 91 9.15 12.76 3.63
N THR A 92 9.00 12.01 4.72
CA THR A 92 9.98 11.00 5.13
C THR A 92 9.32 9.65 5.33
N TYR A 93 8.24 9.56 6.13
CA TYR A 93 7.65 8.28 6.52
C TYR A 93 6.12 8.27 6.42
N ALA A 94 5.55 7.07 6.29
CA ALA A 94 4.13 6.85 6.50
C ALA A 94 3.87 5.46 7.09
N ALA A 95 2.96 5.37 8.04
CA ALA A 95 2.46 4.12 8.61
C ALA A 95 1.03 3.88 8.13
N ILE A 96 0.80 2.70 7.58
CA ILE A 96 -0.48 2.33 6.97
C ILE A 96 -0.98 1.04 7.59
N PHE A 97 -2.27 1.01 7.88
CA PHE A 97 -2.97 -0.19 8.29
C PHE A 97 -4.07 -0.55 7.30
N THR A 98 -4.10 -1.80 6.91
CA THR A 98 -5.11 -2.34 6.00
C THR A 98 -5.81 -3.53 6.65
N CYS A 99 -7.13 -3.60 6.46
CA CYS A 99 -7.93 -4.73 6.90
C CYS A 99 -8.97 -5.08 5.85
N GLN A 100 -8.93 -6.33 5.39
CA GLN A 100 -9.86 -6.91 4.45
C GLN A 100 -10.66 -8.01 5.14
N LYS A 101 -11.98 -7.93 5.08
CA LYS A 101 -12.87 -8.99 5.53
C LYS A 101 -12.93 -10.08 4.46
N LEU A 102 -12.61 -11.30 4.84
CA LEU A 102 -12.81 -12.52 4.06
C LEU A 102 -14.00 -13.28 4.67
N ALA A 103 -14.53 -14.28 3.97
CA ALA A 103 -15.76 -14.98 4.39
C ALA A 103 -15.74 -15.45 5.86
N PHE A 104 -14.60 -16.00 6.32
CA PHE A 104 -14.43 -16.54 7.68
C PHE A 104 -13.22 -15.97 8.42
N ALA A 105 -12.55 -14.94 7.89
CA ALA A 105 -11.32 -14.42 8.45
C ALA A 105 -11.12 -12.93 8.14
N HIS A 106 -10.16 -12.30 8.81
CA HIS A 106 -9.73 -10.94 8.50
C HIS A 106 -8.26 -10.95 8.11
N ARG A 107 -7.96 -10.46 6.91
CA ARG A 107 -6.57 -10.21 6.51
C ARG A 107 -6.19 -8.82 6.97
N ARG A 108 -5.24 -8.73 7.90
CA ARG A 108 -4.72 -7.47 8.45
C ARG A 108 -3.26 -7.32 8.03
N SER A 109 -2.86 -6.11 7.64
CA SER A 109 -1.46 -5.82 7.33
C SER A 109 -1.11 -4.40 7.76
N ALA A 110 -0.02 -4.28 8.50
CA ALA A 110 0.63 -3.02 8.81
C ALA A 110 1.80 -2.83 7.83
N THR A 111 1.99 -1.61 7.35
CA THR A 111 3.03 -1.27 6.38
C THR A 111 3.69 0.04 6.77
N ILE A 112 5.01 0.04 6.89
CA ILE A 112 5.84 1.23 7.06
C ILE A 112 6.41 1.58 5.69
N LEU A 113 6.22 2.83 5.29
CA LEU A 113 6.68 3.41 4.04
C LEU A 113 7.73 4.49 4.29
N SER A 114 8.65 4.64 3.34
CA SER A 114 9.64 5.72 3.30
C SER A 114 9.70 6.38 1.92
N ARG A 115 10.08 7.66 1.86
CA ARG A 115 10.41 8.33 0.59
C ARG A 115 11.74 7.88 0.00
N THR A 116 12.61 7.30 0.81
CA THR A 116 13.90 6.73 0.42
C THR A 116 13.90 5.21 0.61
N LYS A 117 14.86 4.52 0.00
CA LYS A 117 14.98 3.05 0.11
C LYS A 117 15.32 2.58 1.53
N GLU A 118 15.87 3.48 2.34
CA GLU A 118 16.22 3.26 3.73
C GLU A 118 15.44 4.26 4.59
N LEU A 119 15.22 3.91 5.85
CA LEU A 119 14.55 4.75 6.85
C LEU A 119 15.27 4.57 8.18
N ASP A 120 15.47 5.67 8.91
CA ASP A 120 16.07 5.64 10.22
C ASP A 120 15.22 4.79 11.18
N ARG A 121 15.89 4.00 12.04
CA ARG A 121 15.25 3.14 13.03
C ARG A 121 14.31 3.90 13.96
N MET A 122 14.60 5.18 14.24
CA MET A 122 13.73 6.03 15.07
C MET A 122 12.27 6.09 14.55
N PHE A 123 12.03 5.97 13.24
CA PHE A 123 10.68 5.95 12.67
C PHE A 123 10.05 4.56 12.62
N VAL A 124 10.86 3.51 12.77
CA VAL A 124 10.43 2.11 12.72
C VAL A 124 10.00 1.62 14.10
N ASP A 125 10.71 2.04 15.15
CA ASP A 125 10.51 1.59 16.54
C ASP A 125 9.53 2.46 17.35
N LYS A 126 8.83 3.38 16.69
CA LYS A 126 7.90 4.34 17.31
C LYS A 126 6.52 3.73 17.58
#